data_AF-A0A4R3HYR4-F1
#
_entry.id   AF-A0A4R3HYR4-F1
#
_cell.length_a   1.000
_cell.length_b   1.000
_cell.length_c   1.000
_cell.angle_alpha   90.00
_cell.angle_beta   90.00
_cell.angle_gamma   90.00
#
_symmetry.space_group_name_H-M   'P 1'
#
loop_
_entity.id
_entity.type
_entity.pdbx_description
1 polymer ?
#
loop_
_entity_poly.entity_id
_entity_poly.type
_entity_poly.pdbx_seq_one_letter_code
_entity_poly.pdbx_strand_id
1 'polypeptide(L)' 'MGARIAPTRLALEIAHRFLQVSTPLDEMLQHPTYRPILENVARRHMQRLARQDVKKLQANDLD' A
#
# COMPACT_ATOMS: atom_id res chain seq x y z
N MET A 1 3.72 20.25 7.41
CA MET A 1 4.44 19.02 7.03
C MET A 1 3.44 17.88 6.99
N GLY A 2 3.03 17.44 5.79
CA GLY A 2 2.08 16.34 5.67
C GLY A 2 2.69 15.09 6.27
N ALA A 3 2.00 14.47 7.24
CA ALA A 3 2.38 13.18 7.76
C ALA A 3 2.49 12.22 6.56
N ARG A 4 3.72 11.91 6.14
CA ARG A 4 3.95 10.81 5.20
C ARG A 4 3.51 9.58 5.96
N ILE A 5 2.25 9.18 5.78
CA ILE A 5 1.74 7.89 6.25
C ILE A 5 2.67 6.88 5.60
N ALA A 6 3.64 6.40 6.37
CA ALA A 6 4.57 5.40 5.91
C ALA A 6 3.71 4.17 5.56
N PRO A 7 3.86 3.59 4.37
CA PRO A 7 3.13 2.40 4.02
C PRO A 7 3.41 1.31 5.06
N THR A 8 2.36 0.66 5.56
CA THR A 8 2.52 -0.45 6.50
C THR A 8 3.29 -1.58 5.84
N ARG A 9 3.98 -2.40 6.65
CA ARG A 9 4.73 -3.56 6.13
C ARG A 9 3.85 -4.48 5.28
N LEU A 10 2.60 -4.70 5.71
CA LEU A 10 1.60 -5.45 4.94
C LEU A 10 1.34 -4.83 3.56
N ALA A 11 1.21 -3.50 3.46
CA ALA A 11 0.99 -2.83 2.19
C ALA A 11 2.21 -2.96 1.26
N LEU A 12 3.42 -2.98 1.82
CA LEU A 12 4.67 -3.24 1.08
C LEU A 12 4.76 -4.69 0.59
N GLU A 13 4.37 -5.67 1.41
CA GLU A 13 4.33 -7.09 1.01
C GLU A 13 3.28 -7.34 -0.08
N ILE A 14 2.12 -6.70 0.03
CA ILE A 14 1.09 -6.76 -1.01
C ILE A 14 1.60 -6.11 -2.30
N ALA A 15 2.26 -4.95 -2.20
CA ALA A 15 2.87 -4.28 -3.35
C ALA A 15 3.93 -5.17 -4.04
N HIS A 16 4.78 -5.84 -3.27
CA HIS A 16 5.75 -6.81 -3.76
C HIS A 16 5.06 -7.96 -4.52
N ARG A 17 4.01 -8.54 -3.93
CA ARG A 17 3.23 -9.60 -4.56
C ARG A 17 2.54 -9.14 -5.85
N PHE A 18 2.09 -7.89 -5.92
CA PHE A 18 1.52 -7.29 -7.14
C PHE A 18 2.55 -7.10 -8.25
N LEU A 19 3.80 -6.78 -7.89
CA LEU A 19 4.88 -6.58 -8.85
C LEU A 19 5.39 -7.90 -9.44
N GLN A 20 5.08 -9.05 -8.81
CA GLN A 20 5.46 -10.40 -9.24
C GLN A 20 6.97 -10.53 -9.57
N VAL A 21 7.79 -9.82 -8.80
CA VAL A 21 9.25 -9.81 -8.98
C VAL A 21 9.89 -10.90 -8.16
N SER A 22 10.91 -11.54 -8.73
CA SER A 22 11.71 -12.56 -8.03
C SER A 22 12.61 -11.98 -6.94
N THR A 23 12.91 -10.68 -7.00
CA THR A 23 13.75 -9.97 -6.02
C THR A 23 13.01 -9.87 -4.68
N PRO A 24 13.62 -10.24 -3.55
CA PRO A 24 12.99 -10.15 -2.23
C PRO A 24 12.69 -8.70 -1.84
N LEU A 25 11.63 -8.51 -1.04
CA LEU A 25 11.17 -7.19 -0.60
C LEU A 25 12.26 -6.36 0.08
N ASP A 26 13.10 -6.99 0.92
CA ASP A 26 14.16 -6.29 1.65
C ASP A 26 15.21 -5.71 0.69
N GLU A 27 15.62 -6.50 -0.31
CA GLU A 27 16.55 -6.05 -1.36
C GLU A 27 15.94 -4.91 -2.18
N MET A 28 14.66 -4.99 -2.53
CA MET A 28 13.96 -3.87 -3.20
C MET A 28 13.88 -2.60 -2.35
N LEU A 29 13.79 -2.71 -1.03
CA LEU A 29 13.80 -1.54 -0.13
C LEU A 29 15.19 -0.90 -0.03
N GLN A 30 16.25 -1.69 -0.19
CA GLN A 30 17.63 -1.20 -0.25
C GLN A 30 17.95 -0.51 -1.58
N HIS A 31 17.25 -0.88 -2.66
CA HIS A 31 17.44 -0.23 -3.96
C HIS A 31 16.69 1.11 -4.08
N PRO A 32 17.39 2.22 -4.39
CA PRO A 32 16.79 3.55 -4.48
C PRO A 32 15.75 3.67 -5.61
N THR A 33 15.82 2.82 -6.62
CA THR A 33 14.87 2.80 -7.75
C THR A 33 13.60 2.02 -7.43
N TYR A 34 13.71 0.90 -6.72
CA TYR A 34 12.55 0.06 -6.40
C TYR A 34 11.73 0.59 -5.22
N ARG A 35 12.39 1.26 -4.26
CA ARG A 35 11.76 1.89 -3.11
C ARG A 35 10.56 2.81 -3.47
N PRO A 36 10.68 3.81 -4.36
CA PRO A 36 9.54 4.66 -4.72
C PRO A 36 8.43 3.90 -5.46
N ILE A 37 8.75 2.82 -6.18
CA ILE A 37 7.75 1.98 -6.87
C ILE A 37 6.92 1.23 -5.84
N LEU A 38 7.58 0.56 -4.89
CA LEU A 38 6.93 -0.13 -3.77
C LEU A 38 6.07 0.82 -2.94
N GLU A 39 6.59 2.00 -2.59
CA GLU A 39 5.84 3.00 -1.81
C GLU A 39 4.59 3.48 -2.55
N ASN A 40 4.67 3.71 -3.86
CA ASN A 40 3.52 4.14 -4.66
C ASN A 40 2.44 3.05 -4.75
N VAL A 41 2.83 1.80 -5.00
CA VAL A 41 1.89 0.68 -5.08
C VAL A 41 1.27 0.41 -3.70
N ALA A 42 2.06 0.43 -2.63
CA ALA A 42 1.57 0.26 -1.27
C ALA A 42 0.60 1.39 -0.87
N ARG A 43 0.91 2.64 -1.22
CA ARG A 43 0.02 3.79 -0.99
C ARG A 43 -1.29 3.63 -1.76
N ARG A 44 -1.24 3.20 -3.02
CA ARG A 44 -2.43 2.93 -3.83
C ARG A 44 -3.30 1.83 -3.21
N HIS A 45 -2.68 0.80 -2.64
CA HIS A 45 -3.38 -0.25 -1.92
C HIS A 45 -4.07 0.28 -0.65
N MET A 46 -3.35 1.04 0.18
CA MET A 46 -3.94 1.67 1.37
C MET A 46 -5.08 2.64 1.03
N GLN A 47 -4.95 3.44 -0.03
CA GLN A 47 -6.03 4.31 -0.49
C GLN A 47 -7.25 3.52 -0.98
N ARG A 48 -7.04 2.36 -1.61
CA ARG A 48 -8.14 1.47 -2.01
C ARG A 48 -8.84 0.87 -0.79
N LEU A 49 -8.09 0.42 0.22
CA LEU A 49 -8.66 -0.06 1.48
C LEU A 49 -9.46 1.04 2.17
N ALA A 50 -8.89 2.24 2.32
CA ALA A 50 -9.59 3.38 2.91
C ALA A 50 -10.90 3.72 2.18
N ARG A 51 -10.92 3.66 0.84
CA ARG A 51 -12.16 3.84 0.05
C ARG A 51 -13.17 2.71 0.26
N GLN A 52 -12.70 1.47 0.41
CA GLN A 52 -13.57 0.32 0.68
C GLN A 52 -14.18 0.39 2.08
N ASP A 53 -13.40 0.80 3.09
CA ASP A 53 -13.89 1.02 4.45
C ASP A 53 -14.93 2.13 4.51
N VAL A 54 -14.72 3.26 3.82
CA VAL A 54 -15.74 4.32 3.73
C VAL A 54 -17.04 3.79 3.13
N LYS A 55 -16.96 2.95 2.09
CA LYS A 55 -18.14 2.35 1.46
C LYS A 55 -18.84 1.33 2.37
N LYS A 56 -18.08 0.58 3.18
CA LYS A 56 -18.61 -0.32 4.22
C LYS A 56 -19.30 0.47 5.33
N LEU A 57 -18.75 1.61 5.73
CA LEU A 57 -19.30 2.46 6.77
C LEU A 57 -20.62 3.12 6.33
N GLN A 58 -20.70 3.60 5.08
CA GLN A 58 -21.93 4.18 4.54
C GLN A 58 -23.05 3.16 4.29
N ALA A 59 -22.73 1.87 4.14
CA ALA A 59 -23.73 0.82 3.95
C ALA A 59 -24.46 0.42 5.24
N ASN A 60 -23.95 0.82 6.40
CA ASN A 60 -24.54 0.53 7.73
C ASN A 60 -25.39 1.68 8.29
N ASP A 61 -25.53 2.80 7.56
CA ASP A 61 -26.29 4.00 7.97
C ASP A 61 -27.66 4.08 7.26
N LEU A 62 -28.15 2.95 6.74
CA LEU A 62 -29.49 2.80 6.18
C LEU A 62 -30.28 1.81 7.04
N ASP A 63 -30.66 2.25 8.24
CA ASP A 63 -31.79 1.69 9.00
C ASP A 63 -32.53 2.81 9.73
#